data_AF-A0A536AP77-F1
#
_entry.id   AF-A0A536AP77-F1
#
_cell.length_a   1.000
_cell.length_b   1.000
_cell.length_c   1.000
_cell.angle_alpha   90.00
_cell.angle_beta   90.00
_cell.angle_gamma   90.00
#
_symmetry.space_group_name_H-M   'P 1'
#
loop_
_entity.id
_entity.type
_entity.pdbx_description
1 polymer ?
#
loop_
_entity_poly.entity_id
_entity_poly.type
_entity_poly.pdbx_seq_one_letter_code
_entity_poly.pdbx_strand_id
1 'polypeptide(L)'
;MRFSGAVLASVLAVLGLLGAFGPLLADGASLDGSEQDLVARINSFRASRSLPTLAVSDTLTTAAKWMSLDMGARNYFAHTSLDGRSPTQRMYDAGYPAFGTWTGEDLAAGYTTTADVLNGWINSPAHYAVLVNPQYHAIGVGRGYTTGSTYGWYWTADFGGVVDAARAAPVARAVLTAPTAQVPAHLVIPAKVAAPPDSGYHASWTAQSPDPTVVIGSTATLVLALENTGSRGWSNDGSGQQVVIGTNDPPDADRSELAGDWLSANRVTSTTTDYVGPGEVGWFEFTVRAPAAAGDYRLALRGVVDGVSWLEDDGIFFTIHVYAPLGGRTSLSFVR
;
A
#
# COMPACT_ATOMS: atom_id res chain seq x y z
N MET A 1 42.05 62.15 34.65
CA MET A 1 42.90 61.05 35.11
C MET A 1 42.02 59.87 35.49
N ARG A 2 42.33 58.69 34.94
CA ARG A 2 42.02 57.32 35.43
C ARG A 2 40.64 56.70 35.13
N PHE A 3 40.77 55.46 34.65
CA PHE A 3 39.81 54.46 34.19
C PHE A 3 39.14 53.68 35.35
N SER A 4 38.19 52.83 34.95
CA SER A 4 37.74 51.56 35.60
C SER A 4 36.57 51.72 36.57
N GLY A 5 35.53 50.89 36.59
CA GLY A 5 35.21 49.67 35.87
C GLY A 5 34.03 48.98 36.58
N ALA A 6 33.39 48.07 35.86
CA ALA A 6 32.67 46.89 36.34
C ALA A 6 31.33 46.99 37.13
N VAL A 7 30.31 46.43 36.47
CA VAL A 7 29.42 45.34 36.94
C VAL A 7 28.52 45.62 38.14
N LEU A 8 27.23 45.84 37.85
CA LEU A 8 26.13 45.52 38.75
C LEU A 8 25.58 44.13 38.39
N ALA A 9 25.74 43.19 39.31
CA ALA A 9 24.98 41.95 39.36
C ALA A 9 23.75 42.16 40.24
N SER A 10 22.59 41.63 39.82
CA SER A 10 21.48 41.10 40.66
C SER A 10 20.36 40.65 39.71
N VAL A 11 20.37 39.38 39.28
CA VAL A 11 19.56 38.25 39.78
C VAL A 11 18.14 38.20 39.20
N LEU A 12 17.94 37.16 38.39
CA LEU A 12 16.68 36.65 37.84
C LEU A 12 15.60 36.44 38.90
N ALA A 13 14.36 36.79 38.53
CA ALA A 13 13.17 36.01 38.90
C ALA A 13 12.16 36.11 37.76
N VAL A 14 12.20 35.13 36.84
CA VAL A 14 11.11 34.89 35.89
C VAL A 14 10.06 34.07 36.63
N LEU A 15 8.99 34.72 37.06
CA LEU A 15 7.78 34.04 37.54
C LEU A 15 6.98 33.61 36.30
N GLY A 16 7.03 32.32 36.02
CA GLY A 16 6.26 31.69 34.97
C GLY A 16 4.76 31.82 35.22
N LEU A 17 4.06 32.40 34.25
CA LEU A 17 2.65 32.14 34.06
C LEU A 17 2.53 31.08 32.96
N LEU A 18 2.66 29.82 33.36
CA LEU A 18 2.21 28.67 32.58
C LEU A 18 0.68 28.75 32.53
N GLY A 19 0.16 29.47 31.52
CA GLY A 19 -1.20 29.27 31.06
C GLY A 19 -1.31 27.86 30.51
N ALA A 20 -1.93 26.97 31.27
CA ALA A 20 -2.27 25.63 30.84
C ALA A 20 -3.21 25.72 29.64
N PHE A 21 -2.67 25.61 28.43
CA PHE A 21 -3.44 25.13 27.29
C PHE A 21 -3.68 23.65 27.55
N GLY A 22 -4.78 23.33 28.22
CA GLY A 22 -5.35 21.98 28.13
C GLY A 22 -5.58 21.67 26.64
N PRO A 23 -5.48 20.39 26.23
CA PRO A 23 -5.74 20.05 24.84
C PRO A 23 -7.17 20.47 24.54
N LEU A 24 -7.33 21.45 23.65
CA LEU A 24 -8.59 21.69 22.99
C LEU A 24 -8.81 20.45 22.12
N LEU A 25 -9.49 19.44 22.68
CA LEU A 25 -10.09 18.39 21.87
C LEU A 25 -11.12 19.10 21.00
N ALA A 26 -10.67 19.57 19.85
CA ALA A 26 -11.56 19.95 18.77
C ALA A 26 -12.47 18.76 18.53
N ASP A 27 -13.78 19.01 18.38
CA ASP A 27 -14.72 18.00 17.88
C ASP A 27 -14.04 17.22 16.76
N GLY A 28 -13.98 15.88 16.89
CA GLY A 28 -13.31 15.00 15.95
C GLY A 28 -13.61 15.45 14.52
N ALA A 29 -12.57 15.74 13.75
CA ALA A 29 -12.69 16.45 12.48
C ALA A 29 -13.73 15.76 11.59
N SER A 30 -14.91 16.35 11.47
CA SER A 30 -15.97 15.80 10.62
C SER A 30 -15.52 15.89 9.17
N LEU A 31 -15.43 14.74 8.49
CA LEU A 31 -15.20 14.69 7.05
C LEU A 31 -16.22 15.57 6.32
N ASP A 32 -15.77 16.43 5.41
CA ASP A 32 -16.65 17.12 4.48
C ASP A 32 -17.23 16.16 3.42
N GLY A 33 -18.20 16.63 2.62
CA GLY A 33 -18.87 15.76 1.65
C GLY A 33 -17.95 15.13 0.60
N SER A 34 -16.83 15.79 0.25
CA SER A 34 -15.85 15.23 -0.68
C SER A 34 -14.91 14.24 0.01
N GLU A 35 -14.54 14.51 1.26
CA GLU A 35 -13.73 13.57 2.06
C GLU A 35 -14.53 12.28 2.34
N GLN A 36 -15.85 12.38 2.61
CA GLN A 36 -16.76 11.23 2.72
C GLN A 36 -16.89 10.44 1.41
N ASP A 37 -17.06 11.14 0.28
CA ASP A 37 -17.17 10.49 -1.03
C ASP A 37 -15.86 9.77 -1.41
N LEU A 38 -14.70 10.35 -1.09
CA LEU A 38 -13.42 9.68 -1.34
C LEU A 38 -13.26 8.40 -0.50
N VAL A 39 -13.60 8.43 0.80
CA VAL A 39 -13.64 7.22 1.64
C VAL A 39 -14.58 6.17 1.07
N ALA A 40 -15.78 6.57 0.64
CA ALA A 40 -16.75 5.65 0.03
C ALA A 40 -16.19 5.00 -1.24
N ARG A 41 -15.56 5.77 -2.13
CA ARG A 41 -14.93 5.25 -3.36
C ARG A 41 -13.78 4.29 -3.07
N ILE A 42 -12.91 4.62 -2.11
CA ILE A 42 -11.83 3.72 -1.68
C ILE A 42 -12.41 2.42 -1.12
N ASN A 43 -13.44 2.50 -0.29
CA ASN A 43 -14.10 1.32 0.26
C ASN A 43 -14.82 0.49 -0.80
N SER A 44 -15.46 1.11 -1.79
CA SER A 44 -16.02 0.40 -2.94
C SER A 44 -14.93 -0.28 -3.78
N PHE A 45 -13.82 0.40 -4.03
CA PHE A 45 -12.64 -0.14 -4.73
C PHE A 45 -12.02 -1.34 -3.99
N ARG A 46 -11.94 -1.26 -2.65
CA ARG A 46 -11.47 -2.35 -1.79
C ARG A 46 -12.45 -3.52 -1.78
N ALA A 47 -13.74 -3.24 -1.59
CA ALA A 47 -14.79 -4.26 -1.59
C ALA A 47 -14.88 -5.01 -2.93
N SER A 48 -14.68 -4.32 -4.06
CA SER A 48 -14.65 -4.97 -5.38
C SER A 48 -13.46 -5.91 -5.58
N ARG A 49 -12.49 -5.88 -4.67
CA ARG A 49 -11.30 -6.75 -4.62
C ARG A 49 -11.32 -7.69 -3.41
N SER A 50 -12.49 -7.87 -2.78
CA SER A 50 -12.66 -8.70 -1.59
C SER A 50 -11.79 -8.28 -0.39
N LEU A 51 -11.35 -7.02 -0.35
CA LEU A 51 -10.61 -6.47 0.78
C LEU A 51 -11.58 -5.91 1.84
N PRO A 52 -11.22 -6.00 3.14
CA PRO A 52 -11.99 -5.34 4.18
C PRO A 52 -12.11 -3.84 3.94
N THR A 53 -13.30 -3.30 4.17
CA THR A 53 -13.52 -1.85 4.18
C THR A 53 -12.82 -1.22 5.37
N LEU A 54 -12.44 0.04 5.21
CA LEU A 54 -11.75 0.84 6.21
C LEU A 54 -12.77 1.64 7.01
N ALA A 55 -12.62 1.61 8.34
CA ALA A 55 -13.37 2.46 9.25
C ALA A 55 -12.74 3.85 9.31
N VAL A 56 -13.55 4.91 9.35
CA VAL A 56 -13.01 6.26 9.52
C VAL A 56 -12.44 6.41 10.93
N SER A 57 -11.23 6.97 11.02
CA SER A 57 -10.55 7.33 12.27
C SER A 57 -10.38 8.84 12.37
N ASP A 58 -10.82 9.43 13.49
CA ASP A 58 -10.73 10.87 13.74
C ASP A 58 -9.28 11.35 13.90
N THR A 59 -8.41 10.52 14.48
CA THR A 59 -6.98 10.82 14.69
C THR A 59 -6.22 10.79 13.36
N LEU A 60 -6.47 9.79 12.51
CA LEU A 60 -5.93 9.76 11.13
C LEU A 60 -6.49 10.93 10.29
N THR A 61 -7.78 11.24 10.43
CA THR A 61 -8.41 12.36 9.70
C THR A 61 -7.78 13.70 10.11
N THR A 62 -7.46 13.85 11.40
CA THR A 62 -6.76 15.03 11.91
C THR A 62 -5.35 15.17 11.30
N ALA A 63 -4.59 14.08 11.23
CA ALA A 63 -3.26 14.06 10.61
C ALA A 63 -3.34 14.39 9.10
N ALA A 64 -4.24 13.72 8.36
CA ALA A 64 -4.43 13.93 6.94
C ALA A 64 -4.87 15.36 6.61
N LYS A 65 -5.79 15.93 7.41
CA LYS A 65 -6.25 17.31 7.24
C LYS A 65 -5.13 18.31 7.49
N TRP A 66 -4.34 18.09 8.54
CA TRP A 66 -3.18 18.92 8.82
C TRP A 66 -2.19 18.90 7.65
N MET A 67 -1.90 17.72 7.09
CA MET A 67 -0.92 17.57 6.01
C MET A 67 -1.36 18.29 4.72
N SER A 68 -2.62 18.13 4.31
CA SER A 68 -3.17 18.81 3.14
C SER A 68 -3.15 20.35 3.28
N LEU A 69 -3.41 20.86 4.49
CA LEU A 69 -3.32 22.30 4.77
C LEU A 69 -1.87 22.78 4.82
N ASP A 70 -0.94 22.00 5.38
CA ASP A 70 0.48 22.34 5.45
C ASP A 70 1.12 22.41 4.06
N MET A 71 0.88 21.40 3.21
CA MET A 71 1.33 21.38 1.81
C MET A 71 0.84 22.59 1.02
N GLY A 72 -0.43 22.95 1.19
CA GLY A 72 -1.01 24.12 0.54
C GLY A 72 -0.44 25.44 1.04
N ALA A 73 -0.38 25.63 2.36
CA ALA A 73 0.08 26.87 2.98
C ALA A 73 1.57 27.15 2.73
N ARG A 74 2.39 26.10 2.64
CA ARG A 74 3.84 26.19 2.42
C ARG A 74 4.27 25.86 1.00
N ASN A 75 3.29 25.63 0.11
CA ASN A 75 3.46 25.40 -1.32
C ASN A 75 4.48 24.30 -1.70
N TYR A 76 4.30 23.10 -1.15
CA TYR A 76 5.14 21.94 -1.44
C TYR A 76 4.30 20.66 -1.59
N PHE A 77 4.91 19.58 -2.09
CA PHE A 77 4.27 18.27 -2.22
C PHE A 77 5.27 17.16 -1.90
N ALA A 78 5.20 16.60 -0.70
CA ALA A 78 6.09 15.53 -0.23
C ALA A 78 5.48 14.81 0.98
N HIS A 79 5.75 13.52 1.17
CA HIS A 79 5.32 12.75 2.35
C HIS A 79 5.94 13.23 3.67
N THR A 80 7.18 13.75 3.62
CA THR A 80 7.83 14.34 4.81
C THR A 80 7.51 15.83 4.86
N SER A 81 6.94 16.29 5.96
CA SER A 81 6.67 17.71 6.15
C SER A 81 7.95 18.50 6.32
N LEU A 82 7.92 19.80 6.01
CA LEU A 82 9.12 20.65 6.05
C LEU A 82 9.76 20.81 7.43
N ASP A 83 9.02 20.50 8.50
CA ASP A 83 9.53 20.42 9.87
C ASP A 83 10.20 19.06 10.21
N GLY A 84 10.30 18.15 9.23
CA GLY A 84 10.99 16.87 9.34
C GLY A 84 10.12 15.68 9.77
N ARG A 85 8.83 15.88 10.06
CA ARG A 85 7.95 14.77 10.49
C ARG A 85 7.54 13.87 9.31
N SER A 86 7.67 12.56 9.52
CA SER A 86 7.16 11.53 8.62
C SER A 86 5.63 11.37 8.75
N PRO A 87 4.95 10.69 7.82
CA PRO A 87 3.51 10.41 7.94
C PRO A 87 3.16 9.70 9.25
N THR A 88 3.90 8.64 9.59
CA THR A 88 3.73 7.90 10.85
C THR A 88 3.88 8.80 12.08
N GLN A 89 4.85 9.73 12.06
CA GLN A 89 5.01 10.69 13.16
C GLN A 89 3.83 11.66 13.26
N ARG A 90 3.29 12.14 12.13
CA ARG A 90 2.11 13.02 12.13
C ARG A 90 0.86 12.30 12.64
N MET A 91 0.66 11.05 12.23
CA MET A 91 -0.42 10.20 12.73
C MET A 91 -0.29 9.99 14.25
N TYR A 92 0.93 9.73 14.74
CA TYR A 92 1.22 9.61 16.18
C TYR A 92 0.93 10.91 16.94
N ASP A 93 1.39 12.05 16.43
CA ASP A 93 1.16 13.37 17.03
C ASP A 93 -0.35 13.70 17.11
N ALA A 94 -1.14 13.19 16.15
CA ALA A 94 -2.60 13.32 16.13
C ALA A 94 -3.33 12.32 17.06
N GLY A 95 -2.59 11.45 17.77
CA GLY A 95 -3.12 10.51 18.75
C GLY A 95 -3.36 9.09 18.22
N TYR A 96 -3.06 8.80 16.95
CA TYR A 96 -3.14 7.45 16.39
C TYR A 96 -2.01 6.57 16.97
N PRO A 97 -2.22 5.27 17.26
CA PRO A 97 -1.17 4.38 17.76
C PRO A 97 -0.16 3.96 16.66
N ALA A 98 0.32 4.92 15.87
CA ALA A 98 1.02 4.75 14.60
C ALA A 98 2.29 3.88 14.68
N PHE A 99 3.05 3.94 15.77
CA PHE A 99 4.26 3.12 15.95
C PHE A 99 3.97 1.67 16.38
N GLY A 100 2.73 1.36 16.75
CA GLY A 100 2.31 0.02 17.19
C GLY A 100 1.49 -0.74 16.15
N THR A 101 1.33 -0.19 14.94
CA THR A 101 0.47 -0.76 13.90
C THR A 101 0.98 -0.41 12.50
N TRP A 102 0.34 -0.94 11.47
CA TRP A 102 0.60 -0.57 10.09
C TRP A 102 0.11 0.85 9.81
N THR A 103 0.92 1.64 9.11
CA THR A 103 0.54 2.98 8.66
C THR A 103 0.91 3.19 7.19
N GLY A 104 0.07 3.90 6.45
CA GLY A 104 0.33 4.30 5.07
C GLY A 104 -0.22 5.68 4.77
N GLU A 105 0.25 6.33 3.71
CA GLU A 105 -0.24 7.63 3.28
C GLU A 105 -0.26 7.68 1.75
N ASP A 106 -1.38 8.13 1.19
CA ASP A 106 -1.49 8.53 -0.21
C ASP A 106 -1.71 10.04 -0.30
N LEU A 107 -0.92 10.69 -1.15
CA LEU A 107 -1.02 12.13 -1.41
C LEU A 107 -1.47 12.39 -2.86
N ALA A 108 -2.29 13.41 -3.06
CA ALA A 108 -2.63 13.91 -4.39
C ALA A 108 -2.74 15.44 -4.39
N ALA A 109 -2.40 16.08 -5.51
CA ALA A 109 -2.52 17.53 -5.66
C ALA A 109 -2.98 17.89 -7.07
N GLY A 110 -3.71 19.00 -7.21
CA GLY A 110 -4.20 19.50 -8.51
C GLY A 110 -5.50 18.86 -9.01
N TYR A 111 -5.93 17.75 -8.41
CA TYR A 111 -7.20 17.11 -8.73
C TYR A 111 -8.37 17.80 -8.03
N THR A 112 -9.45 18.04 -8.78
CA THR A 112 -10.65 18.73 -8.29
C THR A 112 -11.78 17.78 -7.90
N THR A 113 -11.74 16.53 -8.39
CA THR A 113 -12.74 15.50 -8.08
C THR A 113 -12.11 14.32 -7.34
N THR A 114 -12.89 13.71 -6.46
CA THR A 114 -12.53 12.50 -5.70
C THR A 114 -12.34 11.28 -6.60
N ALA A 115 -13.04 11.21 -7.74
CA ALA A 115 -12.87 10.17 -8.74
C ALA A 115 -11.49 10.26 -9.39
N ASP A 116 -11.05 11.47 -9.77
CA ASP A 116 -9.73 11.66 -10.38
C ASP A 116 -8.60 11.44 -9.38
N VAL A 117 -8.81 11.80 -8.10
CA VAL A 117 -7.87 11.48 -7.00
C VAL A 117 -7.69 9.96 -6.89
N LEU A 118 -8.79 9.21 -6.75
CA LEU A 118 -8.72 7.76 -6.64
C LEU A 118 -8.11 7.13 -7.90
N ASN A 119 -8.49 7.58 -9.10
CA ASN A 119 -7.92 7.07 -10.34
C ASN A 119 -6.41 7.37 -10.45
N GLY A 120 -5.98 8.55 -10.02
CA GLY A 120 -4.56 8.92 -9.94
C GLY A 120 -3.77 8.01 -8.99
N TRP A 121 -4.37 7.64 -7.86
CA TRP A 121 -3.77 6.66 -6.93
C TRP A 121 -3.79 5.25 -7.50
N ILE A 122 -4.86 4.83 -8.15
CA ILE A 122 -4.96 3.51 -8.80
C ILE A 122 -3.89 3.35 -9.89
N ASN A 123 -3.63 4.42 -10.66
CA ASN A 123 -2.66 4.43 -11.75
C ASN A 123 -1.21 4.65 -11.27
N SER A 124 -0.99 4.86 -9.97
CA SER A 124 0.34 4.98 -9.36
C SER A 124 0.67 3.72 -8.56
N PRO A 125 1.72 2.96 -8.93
CA PRO A 125 2.07 1.71 -8.23
C PRO A 125 2.27 1.87 -6.72
N ALA A 126 2.88 2.98 -6.28
CA ALA A 126 3.11 3.24 -4.86
C ALA A 126 1.80 3.49 -4.09
N HIS A 127 0.87 4.23 -4.69
CA HIS A 127 -0.41 4.54 -4.05
C HIS A 127 -1.39 3.36 -4.13
N TYR A 128 -1.43 2.64 -5.27
CA TYR A 128 -2.21 1.42 -5.42
C TYR A 128 -1.88 0.41 -4.32
N ALA A 129 -0.59 0.22 -4.02
CA ALA A 129 -0.13 -0.67 -2.95
C ALA A 129 -0.69 -0.30 -1.57
N VAL A 130 -0.86 0.99 -1.28
CA VAL A 130 -1.51 1.46 -0.05
C VAL A 130 -3.01 1.13 -0.08
N LEU A 131 -3.69 1.44 -1.18
CA LEU A 131 -5.13 1.20 -1.35
C LEU A 131 -5.53 -0.27 -1.21
N VAL A 132 -4.67 -1.22 -1.65
CA VAL A 132 -4.96 -2.66 -1.58
C VAL A 132 -4.38 -3.38 -0.37
N ASN A 133 -3.68 -2.68 0.53
CA ASN A 133 -3.06 -3.33 1.68
C ASN A 133 -4.15 -3.87 2.64
N PRO A 134 -4.20 -5.19 2.91
CA PRO A 134 -5.21 -5.78 3.79
C PRO A 134 -4.95 -5.52 5.27
N GLN A 135 -3.74 -5.06 5.64
CA GLN A 135 -3.38 -4.74 7.02
C GLN A 135 -4.04 -3.45 7.50
N TYR A 136 -4.57 -2.62 6.61
CA TYR A 136 -5.31 -1.43 7.00
C TYR A 136 -6.76 -1.76 7.34
N HIS A 137 -7.20 -1.20 8.45
CA HIS A 137 -8.55 -1.31 8.98
C HIS A 137 -9.17 0.06 9.28
N ALA A 138 -8.33 1.11 9.34
CA ALA A 138 -8.73 2.48 9.56
C ALA A 138 -8.22 3.39 8.43
N ILE A 139 -8.97 4.46 8.17
CA ILE A 139 -8.61 5.53 7.24
C ILE A 139 -8.95 6.89 7.83
N GLY A 140 -8.12 7.88 7.55
CA GLY A 140 -8.45 9.30 7.67
C GLY A 140 -8.22 10.00 6.35
N VAL A 141 -9.11 10.91 5.97
CA VAL A 141 -8.98 11.67 4.72
C VAL A 141 -9.06 13.15 5.02
N GLY A 142 -8.14 13.92 4.46
CA GLY A 142 -8.12 15.37 4.61
C GLY A 142 -7.80 16.06 3.30
N ARG A 143 -8.53 17.14 3.00
CA ARG A 143 -8.23 18.02 1.85
C ARG A 143 -8.10 19.49 2.23
N GLY A 144 -7.30 20.23 1.47
CA GLY A 144 -7.09 21.67 1.65
C GLY A 144 -7.04 22.38 0.30
N TYR A 145 -7.70 23.54 0.21
CA TYR A 145 -7.54 24.45 -0.92
C TYR A 145 -6.79 25.70 -0.49
N THR A 146 -5.71 26.03 -1.19
CA THR A 146 -4.93 27.25 -0.95
C THR A 146 -4.84 28.07 -2.23
N THR A 147 -5.52 29.21 -2.27
CA THR A 147 -5.43 30.15 -3.38
C THR A 147 -3.99 30.61 -3.59
N GLY A 148 -3.50 30.55 -4.82
CA GLY A 148 -2.14 30.98 -5.18
C GLY A 148 -1.03 29.95 -4.91
N SER A 149 -1.36 28.78 -4.36
CA SER A 149 -0.45 27.63 -4.33
C SER A 149 -0.32 27.00 -5.72
N THR A 150 0.76 26.26 -5.96
CA THR A 150 1.09 25.60 -7.24
C THR A 150 -0.03 24.68 -7.73
N TYR A 151 -0.69 23.97 -6.81
CA TYR A 151 -1.68 22.94 -7.16
C TYR A 151 -3.12 23.31 -6.78
N GLY A 152 -3.34 24.35 -5.98
CA GLY A 152 -4.66 24.75 -5.50
C GLY A 152 -5.24 23.77 -4.48
N TRP A 153 -5.63 22.58 -4.93
CA TRP A 153 -6.14 21.48 -4.10
C TRP A 153 -5.03 20.48 -3.71
N TYR A 154 -5.07 20.06 -2.46
CA TYR A 154 -4.21 19.03 -1.87
C TYR A 154 -5.07 18.03 -1.11
N TRP A 155 -4.76 16.75 -1.25
CA TRP A 155 -5.47 15.62 -0.67
C TRP A 155 -4.46 14.69 0.01
N THR A 156 -4.86 14.18 1.17
CA THR A 156 -4.11 13.21 1.96
C THR A 156 -5.10 12.13 2.40
N ALA A 157 -4.75 10.87 2.20
CA ALA A 157 -5.42 9.73 2.81
C ALA A 157 -4.41 8.98 3.67
N ASP A 158 -4.64 8.98 4.98
CA ASP A 158 -3.83 8.29 5.97
C ASP A 158 -4.50 6.96 6.33
N PHE A 159 -3.73 5.89 6.35
CA PHE A 159 -4.21 4.53 6.58
C PHE A 159 -3.59 3.96 7.84
N GLY A 160 -4.35 3.14 8.55
CA GLY A 160 -3.95 2.58 9.83
C GLY A 160 -4.43 1.15 10.05
N GLY A 161 -3.62 0.32 10.71
CA GLY A 161 -3.94 -1.09 10.95
C GLY A 161 -4.80 -1.38 12.18
N VAL A 162 -5.16 -0.36 12.96
CA VAL A 162 -6.07 -0.47 14.11
C VAL A 162 -7.21 0.53 13.95
N VAL A 163 -8.44 0.07 14.23
CA VAL A 163 -9.59 0.98 14.43
C VAL A 163 -9.50 1.52 15.85
N ASP A 164 -9.00 2.74 16.01
CA ASP A 164 -8.53 3.32 17.29
C ASP A 164 -9.55 4.22 18.00
N ALA A 165 -10.83 4.09 17.66
CA ALA A 165 -11.93 5.01 17.98
C ALA A 165 -11.88 5.71 19.35
N ALA A 166 -12.03 7.04 19.32
CA ALA A 166 -12.59 7.83 20.42
C ALA A 166 -13.86 8.61 19.99
N ARG A 167 -14.90 7.88 19.54
CA ARG A 167 -16.31 8.23 19.82
C ARG A 167 -17.20 6.98 19.67
N ALA A 168 -17.98 6.68 20.70
CA ALA A 168 -18.98 5.61 20.66
C ALA A 168 -20.29 6.11 20.03
N ALA A 169 -20.84 5.38 19.05
CA ALA A 169 -22.28 5.18 18.81
C ALA A 169 -22.53 4.32 17.53
N PRO A 170 -23.74 3.79 17.33
CA PRO A 170 -24.40 2.69 18.03
C PRO A 170 -24.18 1.34 17.31
N VAL A 171 -24.51 0.26 18.03
CA VAL A 171 -24.33 -1.13 17.63
C VAL A 171 -25.00 -1.47 16.28
N ALA A 172 -24.20 -1.86 15.29
CA ALA A 172 -24.65 -2.76 14.22
C ALA A 172 -23.82 -4.05 14.32
N ARG A 173 -24.54 -5.13 14.59
CA ARG A 173 -24.04 -6.45 14.97
C ARG A 173 -23.71 -7.25 13.71
N ALA A 174 -22.46 -7.71 13.55
CA ALA A 174 -22.15 -8.98 12.86
C ALA A 174 -20.72 -9.50 13.12
N VAL A 175 -20.68 -10.55 13.95
CA VAL A 175 -19.91 -11.82 13.85
C VAL A 175 -18.37 -11.83 13.75
N LEU A 176 -17.79 -12.69 14.62
CA LEU A 176 -16.38 -12.92 14.95
C LEU A 176 -15.55 -13.70 13.91
N THR A 177 -14.32 -13.21 13.68
CA THR A 177 -12.96 -13.83 13.62
C THR A 177 -12.59 -15.00 12.67
N ALA A 178 -11.45 -14.82 11.96
CA ALA A 178 -10.44 -15.86 11.64
C ALA A 178 -9.05 -15.20 11.36
N PRO A 179 -7.92 -15.92 11.52
CA PRO A 179 -6.60 -15.35 11.83
C PRO A 179 -5.74 -14.92 10.62
N THR A 180 -4.86 -13.96 10.88
CA THR A 180 -3.93 -13.24 10.00
C THR A 180 -2.77 -14.09 9.45
N ALA A 181 -2.51 -14.01 8.15
CA ALA A 181 -1.21 -14.27 7.53
C ALA A 181 -0.78 -13.00 6.78
N GLN A 182 0.47 -12.59 6.98
CA GLN A 182 0.99 -11.25 6.69
C GLN A 182 1.46 -11.14 5.23
N VAL A 183 0.98 -10.12 4.50
CA VAL A 183 1.43 -9.76 3.14
C VAL A 183 2.61 -8.77 3.27
N PRO A 184 3.79 -9.04 2.69
CA PRO A 184 4.95 -8.15 2.81
C PRO A 184 4.91 -6.97 1.81
N ALA A 185 5.38 -5.80 2.25
CA ALA A 185 5.11 -4.46 1.69
C ALA A 185 6.21 -3.83 0.81
N HIS A 186 6.93 -4.60 -0.04
CA HIS A 186 8.02 -4.04 -0.87
C HIS A 186 8.07 -4.61 -2.30
N LEU A 187 7.58 -3.88 -3.29
CA LEU A 187 7.69 -4.28 -4.70
C LEU A 187 9.15 -4.12 -5.21
N VAL A 188 9.65 -5.10 -5.94
CA VAL A 188 10.92 -5.05 -6.69
C VAL A 188 10.66 -4.44 -8.07
N ILE A 189 11.39 -3.39 -8.45
CA ILE A 189 11.27 -2.69 -9.75
C ILE A 189 12.53 -2.98 -10.58
N PRO A 190 12.45 -3.68 -11.73
CA PRO A 190 13.57 -3.88 -12.63
C PRO A 190 13.88 -2.63 -13.48
N ALA A 191 15.04 -2.63 -14.13
CA ALA A 191 15.36 -1.64 -15.16
C ALA A 191 14.52 -1.90 -16.42
N LYS A 192 13.82 -0.87 -16.90
CA LYS A 192 12.97 -0.94 -18.11
C LYS A 192 13.79 -1.39 -19.34
N VAL A 193 13.35 -2.46 -20.00
CA VAL A 193 13.88 -2.88 -21.30
C VAL A 193 13.14 -2.13 -22.40
N ALA A 194 13.85 -1.71 -23.46
CA ALA A 194 13.25 -0.94 -24.55
C ALA A 194 12.25 -1.78 -25.36
N ALA A 195 11.08 -1.22 -25.64
CA ALA A 195 10.02 -1.86 -26.41
C ALA A 195 10.48 -2.24 -27.84
N PRO A 196 10.17 -3.45 -28.33
CA PRO A 196 10.34 -3.81 -29.74
C PRO A 196 9.42 -2.97 -30.66
N PRO A 197 9.85 -2.64 -31.89
CA PRO A 197 9.11 -1.76 -32.80
C PRO A 197 8.01 -2.45 -33.64
N ASP A 198 7.71 -3.73 -33.42
CA ASP A 198 6.76 -4.51 -34.23
C ASP A 198 5.32 -4.55 -33.69
N SER A 199 4.37 -4.91 -34.56
CA SER A 199 2.92 -4.77 -34.35
C SER A 199 2.26 -5.92 -33.55
N GLY A 200 2.98 -6.43 -32.55
CA GLY A 200 2.64 -7.64 -31.79
C GLY A 200 2.14 -7.39 -30.37
N TYR A 201 2.05 -8.50 -29.62
CA TYR A 201 1.93 -8.49 -28.17
C TYR A 201 3.34 -8.46 -27.59
N HIS A 202 3.63 -7.47 -26.75
CA HIS A 202 4.92 -7.33 -26.10
C HIS A 202 4.69 -6.84 -24.68
N ALA A 203 5.50 -7.31 -23.75
CA ALA A 203 5.49 -6.90 -22.36
C ALA A 203 6.89 -6.50 -21.90
N SER A 204 6.96 -5.61 -20.92
CA SER A 204 8.15 -5.42 -20.12
C SER A 204 7.80 -5.53 -18.64
N TRP A 205 8.60 -6.28 -17.89
CA TRP A 205 8.46 -6.40 -16.44
C TRP A 205 8.68 -5.04 -15.77
N THR A 206 7.71 -4.61 -14.96
CA THR A 206 7.76 -3.30 -14.27
C THR A 206 7.82 -3.40 -12.77
N ALA A 207 7.20 -4.41 -12.16
CA ALA A 207 7.31 -4.65 -10.72
C ALA A 207 6.88 -6.07 -10.34
N GLN A 208 7.31 -6.55 -9.17
CA GLN A 208 6.73 -7.74 -8.52
C GLN A 208 6.75 -7.59 -6.99
N SER A 209 5.92 -8.33 -6.26
CA SER A 209 5.98 -8.40 -4.79
C SER A 209 7.31 -8.98 -4.29
N PRO A 210 7.69 -8.79 -3.01
CA PRO A 210 8.90 -9.41 -2.50
C PRO A 210 8.76 -10.94 -2.43
N ASP A 211 9.89 -11.62 -2.35
CA ASP A 211 9.98 -13.05 -2.11
C ASP A 211 9.27 -13.44 -0.79
N PRO A 212 8.31 -14.37 -0.82
CA PRO A 212 7.53 -14.70 0.37
C PRO A 212 8.31 -15.63 1.30
N THR A 213 8.11 -15.46 2.61
CA THR A 213 8.55 -16.41 3.63
C THR A 213 7.34 -17.03 4.32
N VAL A 214 7.16 -18.34 4.15
CA VAL A 214 5.93 -19.07 4.50
C VAL A 214 6.21 -20.32 5.32
N VAL A 215 5.28 -20.66 6.22
CA VAL A 215 5.32 -21.93 6.96
C VAL A 215 4.82 -23.05 6.06
N ILE A 216 5.37 -24.26 6.18
CA ILE A 216 4.84 -25.47 5.53
C ILE A 216 3.30 -25.54 5.62
N GLY A 217 2.64 -25.72 4.47
CA GLY A 217 1.19 -25.84 4.36
C GLY A 217 0.41 -24.51 4.33
N SER A 218 1.06 -23.37 4.61
CA SER A 218 0.44 -22.04 4.47
C SER A 218 0.46 -21.54 3.01
N THR A 219 -0.18 -20.40 2.76
CA THR A 219 -0.23 -19.76 1.43
C THR A 219 0.27 -18.32 1.51
N ALA A 220 0.75 -17.79 0.39
CA ALA A 220 1.08 -16.37 0.23
C ALA A 220 0.57 -15.85 -1.12
N THR A 221 0.08 -14.62 -1.13
CA THR A 221 -0.32 -13.91 -2.35
C THR A 221 0.88 -13.16 -2.92
N LEU A 222 1.10 -13.29 -4.22
CA LEU A 222 2.13 -12.64 -5.00
C LEU A 222 1.49 -11.77 -6.07
N VAL A 223 2.19 -10.68 -6.40
CA VAL A 223 1.76 -9.72 -7.41
C VAL A 223 2.88 -9.53 -8.43
N LEU A 224 2.53 -9.52 -9.71
CA LEU A 224 3.41 -9.19 -10.83
C LEU A 224 2.77 -8.09 -11.68
N ALA A 225 3.58 -7.16 -12.16
CA ALA A 225 3.16 -6.07 -13.04
C ALA A 225 3.97 -6.09 -14.33
N LEU A 226 3.27 -6.06 -15.46
CA LEU A 226 3.86 -5.99 -16.80
C LEU A 226 3.32 -4.77 -17.55
N GLU A 227 4.18 -3.91 -18.07
CA GLU A 227 3.78 -2.86 -19.03
C GLU A 227 3.56 -3.48 -20.40
N ASN A 228 2.45 -3.14 -21.05
CA ASN A 228 2.20 -3.50 -22.44
C ASN A 228 3.03 -2.61 -23.36
N THR A 229 4.15 -3.13 -23.84
CA THR A 229 5.03 -2.42 -24.77
C THR A 229 4.66 -2.65 -26.24
N GLY A 230 3.64 -3.47 -26.51
CA GLY A 230 3.19 -3.80 -27.85
C GLY A 230 2.08 -2.88 -28.36
N SER A 231 1.68 -3.08 -29.62
CA SER A 231 0.58 -2.31 -30.22
C SER A 231 -0.80 -2.96 -30.02
N ARG A 232 -0.85 -4.20 -29.50
CA ARG A 232 -2.10 -4.92 -29.22
C ARG A 232 -2.42 -4.87 -27.74
N GLY A 233 -3.65 -4.49 -27.41
CA GLY A 233 -4.13 -4.52 -26.03
C GLY A 233 -4.36 -5.94 -25.52
N TRP A 234 -4.31 -6.12 -24.21
CA TRP A 234 -4.59 -7.39 -23.55
C TRP A 234 -5.96 -7.32 -22.91
N SER A 235 -6.78 -8.36 -23.03
CA SER A 235 -8.10 -8.40 -22.40
C SER A 235 -8.32 -9.70 -21.64
N ASN A 236 -9.07 -9.65 -20.55
CA ASN A 236 -9.48 -10.84 -19.80
C ASN A 236 -10.91 -11.30 -20.13
N ASP A 237 -11.51 -10.76 -21.20
CA ASP A 237 -12.90 -10.97 -21.62
C ASP A 237 -13.14 -12.28 -22.40
N GLY A 238 -12.11 -13.12 -22.55
CA GLY A 238 -12.20 -14.37 -23.32
C GLY A 238 -12.12 -14.20 -24.84
N SER A 239 -11.78 -13.01 -25.36
CA SER A 239 -11.64 -12.76 -26.80
C SER A 239 -10.37 -13.36 -27.44
N GLY A 240 -9.57 -14.11 -26.69
CA GLY A 240 -8.29 -14.69 -27.15
C GLY A 240 -7.12 -13.70 -27.16
N GLN A 241 -7.30 -12.51 -26.60
CA GLN A 241 -6.25 -11.49 -26.41
C GLN A 241 -5.71 -11.48 -24.96
N GLN A 242 -5.92 -12.59 -24.25
CA GLN A 242 -5.56 -12.70 -22.84
C GLN A 242 -4.07 -12.97 -22.69
N VAL A 243 -3.40 -12.09 -21.96
CA VAL A 243 -2.09 -12.39 -21.39
C VAL A 243 -2.29 -13.13 -20.08
N VAL A 244 -1.60 -14.25 -19.98
CA VAL A 244 -1.54 -15.14 -18.80
C VAL A 244 -0.09 -15.21 -18.35
N ILE A 245 0.13 -15.49 -17.07
CA ILE A 245 1.46 -15.80 -16.53
C ILE A 245 1.67 -17.31 -16.58
N GLY A 246 2.68 -17.75 -17.33
CA GLY A 246 3.12 -19.14 -17.41
C GLY A 246 4.39 -19.39 -16.60
N THR A 247 4.60 -20.63 -16.19
CA THR A 247 5.86 -21.08 -15.60
C THR A 247 6.97 -21.12 -16.67
N ASN A 248 8.18 -20.66 -16.32
CA ASN A 248 9.27 -20.44 -17.28
C ASN A 248 10.64 -20.80 -16.68
N ASP A 249 10.93 -22.09 -16.54
CA ASP A 249 12.29 -22.68 -16.42
C ASP A 249 12.17 -24.22 -16.20
N PRO A 250 12.00 -25.02 -17.28
CA PRO A 250 11.72 -24.62 -18.66
C PRO A 250 10.30 -24.05 -18.84
N PRO A 251 9.98 -23.44 -20.00
CA PRO A 251 8.61 -23.06 -20.33
C PRO A 251 7.64 -24.23 -20.12
N ASP A 252 6.47 -23.92 -19.55
CA ASP A 252 5.41 -24.89 -19.25
C ASP A 252 5.79 -25.96 -18.20
N ALA A 253 6.85 -25.74 -17.39
CA ALA A 253 7.19 -26.63 -16.29
C ALA A 253 6.00 -26.83 -15.33
N ASP A 254 5.71 -28.08 -14.97
CA ASP A 254 4.73 -28.39 -13.92
C ASP A 254 5.26 -27.87 -12.58
N ARG A 255 4.47 -27.00 -11.94
CA ARG A 255 4.73 -26.49 -10.58
C ARG A 255 3.51 -26.66 -9.68
N SER A 256 2.75 -27.75 -9.88
CA SER A 256 1.55 -28.07 -9.10
C SER A 256 1.82 -28.12 -7.60
N GLU A 257 3.06 -28.37 -7.16
CA GLU A 257 3.48 -28.34 -5.77
C GLU A 257 3.41 -26.93 -5.12
N LEU A 258 3.48 -25.87 -5.93
CA LEU A 258 3.36 -24.47 -5.50
C LEU A 258 1.99 -23.87 -5.79
N ALA A 259 1.14 -24.55 -6.57
CA ALA A 259 -0.13 -24.00 -7.03
C ALA A 259 -1.11 -23.78 -5.86
N GLY A 260 -1.47 -22.52 -5.63
CA GLY A 260 -2.51 -22.12 -4.67
C GLY A 260 -3.88 -22.02 -5.35
N ASP A 261 -4.06 -20.99 -6.16
CA ASP A 261 -5.28 -20.62 -6.89
C ASP A 261 -5.07 -20.59 -8.42
N TRP A 262 -4.04 -21.29 -8.89
CA TRP A 262 -3.61 -21.18 -10.27
C TRP A 262 -4.62 -21.76 -11.26
N LEU A 263 -4.65 -21.21 -12.48
CA LEU A 263 -5.50 -21.71 -13.57
C LEU A 263 -5.19 -23.17 -13.94
N SER A 264 -3.91 -23.55 -13.90
CA SER A 264 -3.41 -24.92 -14.06
C SER A 264 -2.02 -25.06 -13.43
N ALA A 265 -1.42 -26.26 -13.49
CA ALA A 265 -0.07 -26.51 -12.97
C ALA A 265 1.05 -25.66 -13.63
N ASN A 266 0.78 -25.09 -14.80
CA ASN A 266 1.72 -24.29 -15.60
C ASN A 266 1.13 -22.97 -16.12
N ARG A 267 -0.13 -22.65 -15.76
CA ARG A 267 -0.77 -21.35 -15.99
C ARG A 267 -1.19 -20.79 -14.65
N VAL A 268 -0.52 -19.73 -14.25
CA VAL A 268 -0.63 -19.16 -12.91
C VAL A 268 -1.89 -18.32 -12.81
N THR A 269 -1.97 -17.21 -13.54
CA THR A 269 -3.09 -16.27 -13.45
C THR A 269 -3.18 -15.42 -14.71
N SER A 270 -4.34 -14.83 -14.95
CA SER A 270 -4.54 -13.82 -15.99
C SER A 270 -4.50 -12.41 -15.40
N THR A 271 -4.44 -11.40 -16.27
CA THR A 271 -4.56 -10.00 -15.82
C THR A 271 -5.87 -9.78 -15.05
N THR A 272 -5.79 -9.07 -13.92
CA THR A 272 -6.94 -8.63 -13.13
C THR A 272 -7.61 -7.39 -13.73
N THR A 273 -6.96 -6.73 -14.69
CA THR A 273 -7.47 -5.57 -15.40
C THR A 273 -8.26 -6.00 -16.64
N ASP A 274 -9.46 -5.47 -16.82
CA ASP A 274 -10.36 -5.83 -17.93
C ASP A 274 -9.72 -5.63 -19.32
N TYR A 275 -8.97 -4.54 -19.46
CA TYR A 275 -8.20 -4.23 -20.65
C TYR A 275 -6.90 -3.51 -20.29
N VAL A 276 -5.80 -3.87 -20.98
CA VAL A 276 -4.48 -3.23 -20.85
C VAL A 276 -4.03 -2.80 -22.22
N GLY A 277 -4.17 -1.50 -22.51
CA GLY A 277 -3.75 -0.90 -23.78
C GLY A 277 -2.23 -0.71 -23.90
N PRO A 278 -1.74 -0.35 -25.10
CA PRO A 278 -0.34 0.02 -25.30
C PRO A 278 0.13 1.12 -24.32
N GLY A 279 1.23 0.86 -23.62
CA GLY A 279 1.81 1.73 -22.59
C GLY A 279 1.16 1.62 -21.21
N GLU A 280 0.10 0.82 -21.06
CA GLU A 280 -0.56 0.59 -19.76
C GLU A 280 0.05 -0.63 -19.05
N VAL A 281 -0.17 -0.72 -17.73
CA VAL A 281 0.34 -1.82 -16.90
C VAL A 281 -0.78 -2.81 -16.58
N GLY A 282 -0.54 -4.07 -16.92
CA GLY A 282 -1.35 -5.21 -16.49
C GLY A 282 -0.86 -5.76 -15.16
N TRP A 283 -1.81 -6.02 -14.25
CA TRP A 283 -1.54 -6.57 -12.93
C TRP A 283 -1.98 -8.03 -12.86
N PHE A 284 -1.15 -8.85 -12.24
CA PHE A 284 -1.33 -10.30 -12.13
C PHE A 284 -1.18 -10.68 -10.66
N GLU A 285 -2.28 -11.13 -10.05
CA GLU A 285 -2.33 -11.57 -8.66
C GLU A 285 -2.58 -13.08 -8.61
N PHE A 286 -1.80 -13.78 -7.78
CA PHE A 286 -1.91 -15.23 -7.61
C PHE A 286 -1.38 -15.68 -6.25
N THR A 287 -1.84 -16.83 -5.81
CA THR A 287 -1.48 -17.44 -4.55
C THR A 287 -0.53 -18.62 -4.76
N VAL A 288 0.55 -18.66 -3.99
CA VAL A 288 1.41 -19.85 -3.86
C VAL A 288 1.10 -20.59 -2.57
N ARG A 289 1.19 -21.92 -2.62
CA ARG A 289 1.11 -22.81 -1.45
C ARG A 289 2.50 -23.29 -1.07
N ALA A 290 2.82 -23.22 0.22
CA ALA A 290 4.05 -23.78 0.78
C ALA A 290 4.03 -25.32 0.72
N PRO A 291 5.00 -25.98 0.05
CA PRO A 291 5.12 -27.42 0.00
C PRO A 291 5.33 -28.06 1.38
N ALA A 292 5.23 -29.40 1.44
CA ALA A 292 5.39 -30.18 2.67
C ALA A 292 6.85 -30.25 3.17
N ALA A 293 7.82 -29.88 2.34
CA ALA A 293 9.24 -29.83 2.70
C ALA A 293 9.68 -28.37 2.88
N ALA A 294 10.54 -28.14 3.88
CA ALA A 294 11.21 -26.86 4.04
C ALA A 294 12.32 -26.72 2.99
N GLY A 295 12.56 -25.48 2.55
CA GLY A 295 13.55 -25.15 1.54
C GLY A 295 13.17 -23.91 0.74
N ASP A 296 14.05 -23.55 -0.19
CA ASP A 296 13.83 -22.44 -1.12
C ASP A 296 13.33 -22.98 -2.46
N TYR A 297 12.20 -22.47 -2.91
CA TYR A 297 11.55 -22.89 -4.15
C TYR A 297 11.56 -21.73 -5.14
N ARG A 298 12.33 -21.87 -6.22
CA ARG A 298 12.40 -20.83 -7.27
C ARG A 298 11.25 -20.97 -8.26
N LEU A 299 10.32 -20.04 -8.30
CA LEU A 299 9.25 -19.96 -9.27
C LEU A 299 9.60 -18.96 -10.37
N ALA A 300 10.09 -19.44 -11.51
CA ALA A 300 10.35 -18.59 -12.67
C ALA A 300 9.10 -18.46 -13.55
N LEU A 301 8.83 -17.26 -14.05
CA LEU A 301 7.57 -16.87 -14.68
C LEU A 301 7.82 -16.08 -15.96
N ARG A 302 6.84 -16.10 -16.87
CA ARG A 302 6.87 -15.32 -18.11
C ARG A 302 5.45 -15.09 -18.62
N GLY A 303 5.23 -13.94 -19.26
CA GLY A 303 3.95 -13.66 -19.92
C GLY A 303 3.76 -14.56 -21.16
N VAL A 304 2.54 -15.02 -21.37
CA VAL A 304 2.15 -15.83 -22.54
C VAL A 304 0.78 -15.38 -23.04
N VAL A 305 0.64 -15.31 -24.37
CA VAL A 305 -0.67 -15.26 -25.03
C VAL A 305 -0.92 -16.65 -25.56
N ASP A 306 -1.80 -17.40 -24.90
CA ASP A 306 -2.03 -18.82 -25.21
C ASP A 306 -2.46 -19.02 -26.68
N GLY A 307 -1.83 -19.99 -27.34
CA GLY A 307 -2.05 -20.27 -28.76
C GLY A 307 -1.42 -19.25 -29.72
N VAL A 308 -0.75 -18.21 -29.22
CA VAL A 308 -0.07 -17.19 -30.04
C VAL A 308 1.44 -17.22 -29.82
N SER A 309 1.93 -16.78 -28.66
CA SER A 309 3.36 -16.73 -28.35
C SER A 309 3.62 -16.46 -26.87
N TRP A 310 4.81 -16.86 -26.41
CA TRP A 310 5.42 -16.29 -25.21
C TRP A 310 5.82 -14.83 -25.47
N LEU A 311 5.65 -13.98 -24.47
CA LEU A 311 6.13 -12.59 -24.45
C LEU A 311 7.63 -12.56 -24.13
N GLU A 312 8.21 -11.40 -23.91
CA GLU A 312 9.62 -11.22 -23.56
C GLU A 312 10.00 -12.01 -22.30
N ASP A 313 11.25 -12.50 -22.27
CA ASP A 313 11.82 -13.16 -21.09
C ASP A 313 12.70 -12.16 -20.33
N ASP A 314 12.08 -11.43 -19.41
CA ASP A 314 12.78 -10.48 -18.53
C ASP A 314 13.41 -11.16 -17.29
N GLY A 315 13.43 -12.51 -17.25
CA GLY A 315 14.01 -13.26 -16.15
C GLY A 315 13.23 -13.15 -14.84
N ILE A 316 11.90 -13.03 -14.93
CA ILE A 316 11.02 -12.88 -13.76
C ILE A 316 11.06 -14.17 -12.91
N PHE A 317 11.32 -14.04 -11.62
CA PHE A 317 11.19 -15.15 -10.68
C PHE A 317 10.88 -14.71 -9.26
N PHE A 318 10.30 -15.62 -8.49
CA PHE A 318 10.18 -15.53 -7.03
C PHE A 318 10.98 -16.64 -6.36
N THR A 319 11.55 -16.36 -5.19
CA THR A 319 12.07 -17.37 -4.27
C THR A 319 11.08 -17.53 -3.13
N ILE A 320 10.38 -18.67 -3.06
CA ILE A 320 9.49 -18.99 -1.95
C ILE A 320 10.31 -19.66 -0.86
N HIS A 321 10.53 -18.95 0.25
CA HIS A 321 11.25 -19.47 1.41
C HIS A 321 10.29 -20.22 2.33
N VAL A 322 10.44 -21.54 2.43
CA VAL A 322 9.54 -22.41 3.20
C VAL A 322 10.25 -22.94 4.43
N TYR A 323 9.67 -22.72 5.61
CA TYR A 323 10.24 -23.18 6.87
C TYR A 323 9.29 -24.08 7.66
N ALA A 324 9.87 -25.00 8.42
CA ALA A 324 9.12 -25.81 9.37
C ALA A 324 8.71 -24.96 10.58
N PRO A 325 7.48 -25.12 11.11
CA PRO A 325 7.09 -24.43 12.33
C PRO A 325 8.02 -24.84 13.47
N LEU A 326 8.50 -23.86 14.25
CA LEU A 326 9.33 -24.13 15.42
C LEU A 326 8.57 -25.05 16.36
N GLY A 327 9.07 -26.28 16.53
CA GLY A 327 8.49 -27.24 17.46
C GLY A 327 8.34 -26.60 18.83
N GLY A 328 7.11 -26.58 19.35
CA GLY A 328 6.84 -26.06 20.68
C GLY A 328 7.79 -26.70 21.68
N ARG A 329 8.46 -25.87 22.50
CA ARG A 329 9.17 -26.35 23.68
C ARG A 329 8.14 -27.02 24.59
N THR A 330 8.04 -28.34 24.52
CA THR A 330 7.42 -29.15 25.57
C THR A 330 8.25 -28.99 26.85
N SER A 331 7.58 -28.66 27.95
CA SER A 331 8.07 -28.73 29.34
C SER A 331 9.19 -27.76 29.76
N LEU A 332 8.81 -26.63 30.38
CA LEU A 332 9.58 -26.08 31.50
C LEU A 332 9.20 -26.88 32.75
N SER A 333 10.02 -27.85 33.11
CA SER A 333 9.97 -28.53 34.40
C SER A 333 10.44 -27.53 35.47
N PHE A 334 9.59 -27.20 36.44
CA PHE A 334 10.04 -26.52 37.65
C PHE A 334 10.70 -27.57 38.56
N VAL A 335 12.00 -27.40 38.79
CA VAL A 335 12.74 -28.12 39.82
C VAL A 335 12.60 -27.35 41.14
N ARG A 336 12.22 -28.05 42.20
CA ARG A 336 12.72 -27.77 43.56
C ARG A 336 13.83 -28.76 43.84
#